data_AF-A0AAU0HIK5-F1
#
_entry.id   AF-A0AAU0HIK5-F1
#
_cell.length_a   1.000
_cell.length_b   1.000
_cell.length_c   1.000
_cell.angle_alpha   90.00
_cell.angle_beta   90.00
_cell.angle_gamma   90.00
#
_symmetry.space_group_name_H-M   'P 1'
#
loop_
_entity.id
_entity.type
_entity.pdbx_description
1 polymer ?
#
loop_
_entity_poly.entity_id
_entity_poly.type
_entity_poly.pdbx_seq_one_letter_code
_entity_poly.pdbx_strand_id
1 'polypeptide(L)'
;MRTLLLVVLIVAAAILIYLFTQRQFGTEEEVSRPGVEDTTPNQADGDSEEQEALSLPRFDIVRVDRTGFAVIAGLADAESTVELTANGEVIATETAGPDGSWAISTDTPLREGPVELGLRMTTPDGMTVISEQTVIIYVPEREGDNPVILRTTPGGATEVLQRASDPVGALGPLSILSIDYDDGGNVILAGVAEPRSVVQVFADKQPVGQVSADDDGRWELSATIRPGRYTLQIIQLGPDGAPRYAIEVPFEQASLADVQLRDGNVIVQPGNNLWLIARTVYGTGFQYTVIYQENADQIRDPDLIYPGQVFRLPEEEGEDAGDQE
;
A
#
# COMPACT_ATOMS: atom_id res chain seq x y z
N MET A 1 3.93 -64.90 -2.90
CA MET A 1 2.83 -64.76 -1.91
C MET A 1 2.87 -63.47 -1.10
N ARG A 2 4.03 -62.95 -0.67
CA ARG A 2 4.11 -61.69 0.12
C ARG A 2 3.71 -60.41 -0.64
N THR A 3 3.97 -60.31 -1.94
CA THR A 3 3.60 -59.15 -2.77
C THR A 3 2.11 -59.06 -3.09
N LEU A 4 1.43 -60.21 -3.22
CA LEU A 4 -0.01 -60.25 -3.49
C LEU A 4 -0.85 -59.82 -2.26
N LEU A 5 -0.34 -60.09 -1.06
CA LEU A 5 -1.02 -59.77 0.21
C LEU A 5 -0.96 -58.28 0.56
N LEU A 6 0.10 -57.58 0.12
CA LEU A 6 0.30 -56.14 0.31
C LEU A 6 -0.61 -55.30 -0.60
N VAL A 7 -0.83 -55.75 -1.84
CA VAL A 7 -1.74 -55.08 -2.79
C VAL A 7 -3.20 -55.21 -2.34
N VAL A 8 -3.61 -56.38 -1.82
CA VAL A 8 -4.98 -56.58 -1.30
C VAL A 8 -5.26 -55.70 -0.08
N LEU A 9 -4.26 -55.47 0.79
CA LEU A 9 -4.39 -54.61 1.97
C LEU A 9 -4.56 -53.12 1.61
N ILE A 10 -3.84 -52.65 0.58
CA ILE A 10 -3.93 -51.26 0.11
C ILE A 10 -5.30 -51.01 -0.56
N VAL A 11 -5.79 -51.96 -1.34
CA VAL A 11 -7.12 -51.86 -1.99
C VAL A 11 -8.25 -51.90 -0.96
N ALA A 12 -8.14 -52.73 0.08
CA ALA A 12 -9.13 -52.76 1.16
C ALA A 12 -9.16 -51.45 1.98
N ALA A 13 -8.00 -50.84 2.23
CA ALA A 13 -7.92 -49.55 2.90
C ALA A 13 -8.52 -48.41 2.07
N ALA A 14 -8.28 -48.40 0.74
CA ALA A 14 -8.86 -47.42 -0.16
C ALA A 14 -10.39 -47.55 -0.26
N ILE A 15 -10.94 -48.77 -0.26
CA ILE A 15 -12.38 -49.03 -0.25
C ILE A 15 -13.03 -48.57 1.07
N LEU A 16 -12.35 -48.76 2.21
CA LEU A 16 -12.83 -48.28 3.51
C LEU A 16 -12.85 -46.75 3.61
N ILE A 17 -11.84 -46.07 3.08
CA ILE A 17 -11.78 -44.61 3.03
C ILE A 17 -12.87 -44.05 2.10
N TYR A 18 -13.07 -44.67 0.93
CA TYR A 18 -14.12 -44.29 -0.03
C TYR A 18 -15.54 -44.46 0.56
N LEU A 19 -15.79 -45.57 1.26
CA LEU A 19 -17.07 -45.82 1.94
C LEU A 19 -17.30 -44.89 3.14
N PHE A 20 -16.23 -44.42 3.80
CA PHE A 20 -16.32 -43.45 4.89
C PHE A 20 -16.65 -42.04 4.37
N THR A 21 -16.07 -41.62 3.24
CA THR A 21 -16.38 -40.33 2.60
C THR A 21 -17.81 -40.25 2.05
N GLN A 22 -18.39 -41.38 1.61
CA GLN A 22 -19.79 -41.40 1.14
C GLN A 22 -20.83 -41.30 2.26
N ARG A 23 -20.45 -41.51 3.53
CA ARG A 23 -21.42 -41.53 4.65
C ARG A 23 -21.74 -40.15 5.24
N GLN A 24 -21.04 -39.09 4.84
CA GLN A 24 -21.26 -37.72 5.35
C GLN A 24 -22.11 -36.82 4.44
N PHE A 25 -22.49 -37.29 3.23
CA PHE A 25 -23.36 -36.54 2.34
C PHE A 25 -24.65 -37.32 2.09
N GLY A 26 -25.69 -36.97 2.82
CA GLY A 26 -27.04 -37.42 2.54
C GLY A 26 -28.04 -36.84 3.54
N THR A 27 -28.71 -35.76 3.14
CA THR A 27 -30.19 -35.63 3.17
C THR A 27 -30.58 -34.26 2.58
N GLU A 28 -30.84 -34.23 1.27
CA GLU A 28 -31.84 -33.31 0.72
C GLU A 28 -33.21 -33.97 0.94
N GLU A 29 -34.02 -33.43 1.84
CA GLU A 29 -35.44 -33.78 1.93
C GLU A 29 -36.23 -32.85 1.00
N GLU A 30 -36.61 -33.39 -0.15
CA GLU A 30 -37.61 -32.84 -1.05
C GLU A 30 -39.01 -33.05 -0.43
N VAL A 31 -39.62 -31.97 0.09
CA VAL A 31 -40.99 -32.00 0.62
C VAL A 31 -41.99 -31.46 -0.41
N SER A 32 -42.90 -32.34 -0.82
CA SER A 32 -44.11 -32.08 -1.60
C SER A 32 -44.92 -30.85 -1.15
N ARG A 33 -45.41 -30.06 -2.11
CA ARG A 33 -46.61 -29.20 -1.96
C ARG A 33 -47.85 -30.03 -2.33
N PRO A 34 -49.05 -29.86 -1.70
CA PRO A 34 -49.81 -28.60 -1.78
C PRO A 34 -50.70 -28.26 -0.57
N GLY A 35 -51.12 -26.98 -0.49
CA GLY A 35 -52.21 -26.53 0.39
C GLY A 35 -52.15 -25.03 0.66
N VAL A 36 -53.00 -24.25 -0.02
CA VAL A 36 -53.27 -22.84 0.27
C VAL A 36 -54.22 -22.78 1.47
N GLU A 37 -53.88 -22.05 2.52
CA GLU A 37 -54.85 -21.43 3.42
C GLU A 37 -54.23 -20.20 4.11
N ASP A 38 -54.89 -19.06 3.91
CA ASP A 38 -54.60 -17.75 4.47
C ASP A 38 -54.52 -17.76 6.00
N THR A 39 -53.45 -17.20 6.56
CA THR A 39 -53.53 -16.37 7.78
C THR A 39 -52.32 -15.42 7.83
N THR A 40 -52.55 -14.13 7.59
CA THR A 40 -51.70 -13.06 8.18
C THR A 40 -51.86 -13.13 9.70
N PRO A 41 -50.81 -12.90 10.51
CA PRO A 41 -50.56 -11.50 10.87
C PRO A 41 -49.10 -11.12 11.20
N ASN A 42 -48.88 -9.81 11.02
CA ASN A 42 -48.04 -8.91 11.81
C ASN A 42 -46.58 -8.68 11.35
N GLN A 43 -46.41 -7.50 10.76
CA GLN A 43 -45.22 -6.66 10.90
C GLN A 43 -44.73 -6.65 12.35
N ALA A 44 -43.47 -7.02 12.53
CA ALA A 44 -42.60 -6.36 13.48
C ALA A 44 -41.51 -5.74 12.63
N ASP A 45 -41.60 -4.42 12.44
CA ASP A 45 -40.53 -3.59 11.92
C ASP A 45 -39.31 -3.79 12.83
N GLY A 46 -38.39 -4.63 12.38
CA GLY A 46 -37.02 -4.65 12.85
C GLY A 46 -36.22 -3.81 11.88
N ASP A 47 -36.28 -2.49 12.07
CA ASP A 47 -35.35 -1.56 11.48
C ASP A 47 -33.95 -1.99 11.96
N SER A 48 -33.30 -2.80 11.13
CA SER A 48 -31.89 -3.09 11.31
C SER A 48 -31.22 -1.86 10.73
N GLU A 49 -31.02 -0.85 11.59
CA GLU A 49 -30.07 0.22 11.32
C GLU A 49 -28.73 -0.46 11.01
N GLU A 50 -28.47 -0.69 9.72
CA GLU A 50 -27.12 -0.86 9.19
C GLU A 50 -26.41 0.43 9.57
N GLN A 51 -25.73 0.41 10.71
CA GLN A 51 -24.79 1.43 11.10
C GLN A 51 -23.76 1.49 9.96
N GLU A 52 -23.92 2.45 9.05
CA GLU A 52 -22.96 2.72 7.98
C GLU A 52 -21.60 2.94 8.66
N ALA A 53 -20.71 1.97 8.48
CA ALA A 53 -19.36 2.08 8.98
C ALA A 53 -18.68 3.21 8.19
N LEU A 54 -18.28 4.27 8.91
CA LEU A 54 -17.58 5.42 8.35
C LEU A 54 -16.45 4.95 7.43
N SER A 55 -16.44 5.42 6.18
CA SER A 55 -15.37 5.10 5.24
C SER A 55 -14.25 6.12 5.37
N LEU A 56 -12.98 5.68 5.31
CA LEU A 56 -11.87 6.62 5.35
C LEU A 56 -11.92 7.53 4.11
N PRO A 57 -11.78 8.86 4.27
CA PRO A 57 -11.67 9.75 3.14
C PRO A 57 -10.40 9.40 2.35
N ARG A 58 -10.47 9.44 1.02
CA ARG A 58 -9.36 9.03 0.14
C ARG A 58 -9.24 9.89 -1.11
N PHE A 59 -8.03 9.99 -1.63
CA PHE A 59 -7.75 10.57 -2.93
C PHE A 59 -8.05 9.56 -4.04
N ASP A 60 -8.63 10.03 -5.13
CA ASP A 60 -8.79 9.29 -6.38
C ASP A 60 -7.88 9.90 -7.46
N ILE A 61 -8.21 11.12 -7.87
CA ILE A 61 -7.49 11.84 -8.91
C ILE A 61 -6.67 12.96 -8.27
N VAL A 62 -5.38 13.01 -8.59
CA VAL A 62 -4.55 14.18 -8.33
C VAL A 62 -3.78 14.53 -9.59
N ARG A 63 -4.00 15.74 -10.08
CA ARG A 63 -3.32 16.29 -11.26
C ARG A 63 -2.78 17.66 -10.91
N VAL A 64 -1.54 17.91 -11.29
CA VAL A 64 -0.91 19.23 -11.15
C VAL A 64 -0.28 19.58 -12.48
N ASP A 65 -0.64 20.74 -13.02
CA ASP A 65 -0.04 21.22 -14.25
C ASP A 65 1.35 21.83 -14.02
N ARG A 66 2.02 22.20 -15.11
CA ARG A 66 3.37 22.77 -15.07
C ARG A 66 3.45 24.14 -14.40
N THR A 67 2.32 24.79 -14.18
CA THR A 67 2.23 26.08 -13.50
C THR A 67 1.89 25.94 -12.01
N GLY A 68 1.75 24.70 -11.52
CA GLY A 68 1.49 24.40 -10.12
C GLY A 68 0.01 24.43 -9.72
N PHE A 69 -0.91 24.66 -10.67
CA PHE A 69 -2.34 24.54 -10.37
C PHE A 69 -2.74 23.07 -10.32
N ALA A 70 -3.56 22.74 -9.32
CA ALA A 70 -3.95 21.37 -9.03
C ALA A 70 -5.46 21.16 -9.14
N VAL A 71 -5.82 19.98 -9.64
CA VAL A 71 -7.17 19.40 -9.55
C VAL A 71 -7.05 18.12 -8.74
N ILE A 72 -7.80 18.08 -7.64
CA ILE A 72 -7.80 16.99 -6.67
C ILE A 72 -9.24 16.50 -6.52
N ALA A 73 -9.47 15.20 -6.62
CA ALA A 73 -10.77 14.59 -6.39
C ALA A 73 -10.62 13.29 -5.60
N GLY A 74 -11.71 12.87 -4.99
CA GLY A 74 -11.69 11.68 -4.14
C GLY A 74 -13.07 11.27 -3.67
N LEU A 75 -13.05 10.42 -2.64
CA LEU A 75 -14.25 9.88 -2.00
C LEU A 75 -14.17 10.13 -0.49
N ALA A 76 -15.30 10.44 0.10
CA ALA A 76 -15.53 10.61 1.53
C ALA A 76 -16.98 10.18 1.83
N ASP A 77 -17.36 10.15 3.10
CA ASP A 77 -18.76 9.87 3.44
C ASP A 77 -19.68 10.99 2.93
N ALA A 78 -20.88 10.62 2.50
CA ALA A 78 -21.83 11.52 1.88
C ALA A 78 -22.13 12.75 2.77
N GLU A 79 -22.27 13.90 2.14
CA GLU A 79 -22.57 15.19 2.82
C GLU A 79 -21.52 15.64 3.85
N SER A 80 -20.39 14.94 3.97
CA SER A 80 -19.30 15.31 4.86
C SER A 80 -18.55 16.53 4.34
N THR A 81 -18.05 17.35 5.26
CA THR A 81 -17.14 18.45 4.92
C THR A 81 -15.73 17.90 4.80
N VAL A 82 -15.14 18.01 3.61
CA VAL A 82 -13.78 17.57 3.27
C VAL A 82 -12.85 18.76 3.36
N GLU A 83 -11.76 18.63 4.11
CA GLU A 83 -10.69 19.63 4.19
C GLU A 83 -9.41 19.07 3.56
N LEU A 84 -8.90 19.78 2.57
CA LEU A 84 -7.61 19.52 1.94
C LEU A 84 -6.54 20.37 2.62
N THR A 85 -5.48 19.73 3.07
CA THR A 85 -4.33 20.41 3.67
C THR A 85 -3.12 20.35 2.75
N ALA A 86 -2.26 21.36 2.82
CA ALA A 86 -0.91 21.34 2.26
C ALA A 86 0.09 21.70 3.36
N ASN A 87 1.03 20.79 3.65
CA ASN A 87 2.02 20.92 4.72
C ASN A 87 1.36 21.24 6.08
N GLY A 88 0.21 20.62 6.35
CA GLY A 88 -0.59 20.80 7.58
C GLY A 88 -1.54 22.01 7.59
N GLU A 89 -1.42 22.95 6.66
CA GLU A 89 -2.32 24.11 6.56
C GLU A 89 -3.53 23.79 5.67
N VAL A 90 -4.74 24.15 6.10
CA VAL A 90 -5.94 23.97 5.26
C VAL A 90 -5.88 24.93 4.08
N ILE A 91 -5.86 24.38 2.87
CA ILE A 91 -5.82 25.18 1.63
C ILE A 91 -7.16 25.21 0.90
N ALA A 92 -8.06 24.27 1.19
CA ALA A 92 -9.39 24.23 0.61
C ALA A 92 -10.35 23.39 1.47
N THR A 93 -11.64 23.69 1.35
CA THR A 93 -12.74 22.97 1.98
C THR A 93 -13.83 22.76 0.93
N GLU A 94 -14.39 21.56 0.87
CA GLU A 94 -15.47 21.19 -0.05
C GLU A 94 -16.47 20.27 0.65
N THR A 95 -17.72 20.21 0.18
CA THR A 95 -18.71 19.25 0.70
C THR A 95 -18.82 18.07 -0.25
N ALA A 96 -18.68 16.85 0.28
CA ALA A 96 -18.88 15.63 -0.49
C ALA A 96 -20.34 15.52 -0.96
N GLY A 97 -20.53 15.08 -2.20
CA GLY A 97 -21.85 14.84 -2.77
C GLY A 97 -22.58 13.67 -2.10
N PRO A 98 -23.83 13.40 -2.50
CA PRO A 98 -24.61 12.27 -1.98
C PRO A 98 -24.00 10.89 -2.29
N ASP A 99 -23.14 10.80 -3.30
CA ASP A 99 -22.39 9.60 -3.67
C ASP A 99 -20.99 9.56 -3.02
N GLY A 100 -20.68 10.52 -2.13
CA GLY A 100 -19.39 10.65 -1.47
C GLY A 100 -18.30 11.29 -2.33
N SER A 101 -18.57 11.61 -3.60
CA SER A 101 -17.58 12.22 -4.48
C SER A 101 -17.34 13.69 -4.12
N TRP A 102 -16.09 14.13 -4.27
CA TRP A 102 -15.70 15.52 -4.10
C TRP A 102 -14.60 15.90 -5.08
N ALA A 103 -14.51 17.18 -5.42
CA ALA A 103 -13.47 17.72 -6.30
C ALA A 103 -13.11 19.16 -5.92
N ILE A 104 -11.81 19.43 -5.81
CA ILE A 104 -11.22 20.71 -5.46
C ILE A 104 -10.27 21.13 -6.59
N SER A 105 -10.35 22.40 -6.99
CA SER A 105 -9.34 23.04 -7.82
C SER A 105 -8.67 24.15 -7.01
N THR A 106 -7.35 24.25 -7.07
CA THR A 106 -6.62 25.28 -6.32
C THR A 106 -6.76 26.64 -7.01
N ASP A 107 -7.11 27.69 -6.25
CA ASP A 107 -7.16 29.07 -6.77
C ASP A 107 -5.78 29.71 -6.89
N THR A 108 -4.81 29.19 -6.13
CA THR A 108 -3.41 29.62 -6.16
C THR A 108 -2.52 28.43 -6.47
N PRO A 109 -1.43 28.62 -7.24
CA PRO A 109 -0.52 27.53 -7.53
C PRO A 109 0.13 27.03 -6.25
N LEU A 110 0.34 25.71 -6.17
CA LEU A 110 1.10 25.10 -5.10
C LEU A 110 2.52 25.68 -5.08
N ARG A 111 3.10 25.84 -3.88
CA ARG A 111 4.48 26.34 -3.76
C ARG A 111 5.46 25.39 -4.44
N GLU A 112 6.51 25.97 -5.00
CA GLU A 112 7.68 25.24 -5.48
C GLU A 112 8.30 24.41 -4.34
N GLY A 113 8.89 23.28 -4.72
CA GLY A 113 9.45 22.29 -3.80
C GLY A 113 8.43 21.22 -3.39
N PRO A 114 8.74 20.47 -2.32
CA PRO A 114 7.85 19.42 -1.82
C PRO A 114 6.61 20.01 -1.15
N VAL A 115 5.46 19.46 -1.49
CA VAL A 115 4.15 19.76 -0.90
C VAL A 115 3.50 18.45 -0.49
N GLU A 116 3.21 18.31 0.80
CA GLU A 116 2.51 17.17 1.38
C GLU A 116 1.02 17.50 1.51
N LEU A 117 0.18 16.81 0.76
CA LEU A 117 -1.25 16.90 0.87
C LEU A 117 -1.79 15.86 1.84
N GLY A 118 -2.52 16.34 2.84
CA GLY A 118 -3.32 15.53 3.75
C GLY A 118 -4.80 15.78 3.55
N LEU A 119 -5.62 14.79 3.88
CA LEU A 119 -7.07 14.82 3.72
C LEU A 119 -7.74 14.47 5.04
N ARG A 120 -8.71 15.28 5.45
CA ARG A 120 -9.61 14.95 6.57
C ARG A 120 -11.05 15.26 6.19
N MET A 121 -11.99 14.55 6.77
CA MET A 121 -13.41 14.84 6.65
C MET A 121 -14.03 15.07 8.03
N THR A 122 -15.07 15.88 8.08
CA THR A 122 -15.96 16.01 9.22
C THR A 122 -17.37 15.63 8.78
N THR A 123 -17.92 14.58 9.38
CA THR A 123 -19.26 14.07 9.07
C THR A 123 -20.36 14.98 9.62
N PRO A 124 -21.62 14.84 9.14
CA PRO A 124 -22.73 15.68 9.59
C PRO A 124 -23.01 15.64 11.10
N ASP A 125 -22.67 14.55 11.77
CA ASP A 125 -22.76 14.38 13.23
C ASP A 125 -21.54 14.96 13.99
N GLY A 126 -20.57 15.53 13.28
CA GLY A 126 -19.43 16.24 13.83
C GLY A 126 -18.20 15.37 14.11
N MET A 127 -18.18 14.09 13.71
CA MET A 127 -16.98 13.25 13.84
C MET A 127 -15.94 13.63 12.78
N THR A 128 -14.69 13.80 13.21
CA THR A 128 -13.56 14.06 12.29
C THR A 128 -12.79 12.77 12.04
N VAL A 129 -12.57 12.45 10.76
CA VAL A 129 -11.82 11.28 10.31
C VAL A 129 -10.70 11.73 9.38
N ILE A 130 -9.49 11.25 9.60
CA ILE A 130 -8.30 11.59 8.82
C ILE A 130 -7.98 10.43 7.86
N SER A 131 -7.57 10.76 6.64
CA SER A 131 -7.11 9.77 5.67
C SER A 131 -5.79 9.14 6.10
N GLU A 132 -5.63 7.85 5.83
CA GLU A 132 -4.33 7.18 5.89
C GLU A 132 -3.46 7.48 4.65
N GLN A 133 -4.05 8.07 3.60
CA GLN A 133 -3.32 8.42 2.39
C GLN A 133 -2.67 9.78 2.52
N THR A 134 -1.40 9.84 2.09
CA THR A 134 -0.67 11.10 1.92
C THR A 134 -0.30 11.25 0.44
N VAL A 135 -0.47 12.45 -0.10
CA VAL A 135 -0.05 12.75 -1.47
C VAL A 135 1.13 13.72 -1.45
N ILE A 136 2.27 13.29 -1.94
CA ILE A 136 3.48 14.11 -2.02
C ILE A 136 3.60 14.64 -3.46
N ILE A 137 3.67 15.97 -3.58
CA ILE A 137 3.84 16.66 -4.85
C ILE A 137 5.19 17.36 -4.82
N TYR A 138 6.04 17.07 -5.80
CA TYR A 138 7.24 17.87 -6.04
C TYR A 138 6.97 18.82 -7.20
N VAL A 139 6.78 20.11 -6.86
CA VAL A 139 6.61 21.18 -7.84
C VAL A 139 8.02 21.70 -8.21
N PRO A 140 8.45 21.56 -9.47
CA PRO A 140 9.81 21.93 -9.85
C PRO A 140 10.05 23.44 -9.81
N GLU A 141 11.22 23.87 -9.34
CA GLU A 141 11.66 25.27 -9.39
C GLU A 141 11.92 25.77 -10.82
N ARG A 142 12.17 24.85 -11.77
CA ARG A 142 12.38 25.19 -13.18
C ARG A 142 11.06 25.18 -13.93
N GLU A 143 10.70 26.34 -14.48
CA GLU A 143 9.54 26.46 -15.37
C GLU A 143 9.63 25.46 -16.53
N GLY A 144 8.55 24.69 -16.72
CA GLY A 144 8.38 23.78 -17.85
C GLY A 144 8.51 22.29 -17.52
N ASP A 145 9.08 21.94 -16.37
CA ASP A 145 9.11 20.56 -15.87
C ASP A 145 7.73 20.14 -15.35
N ASN A 146 7.40 18.85 -15.52
CA ASN A 146 6.14 18.31 -14.98
C ASN A 146 6.31 18.02 -13.47
N PRO A 147 5.34 18.38 -12.63
CA PRO A 147 5.32 17.96 -11.24
C PRO A 147 5.33 16.43 -11.10
N VAL A 148 6.04 15.93 -10.10
CA VAL A 148 5.96 14.54 -9.67
C VAL A 148 4.89 14.44 -8.60
N ILE A 149 4.01 13.45 -8.71
CA ILE A 149 2.95 13.22 -7.73
C ILE A 149 3.02 11.76 -7.30
N LEU A 150 3.18 11.56 -6.00
CA LEU A 150 3.24 10.26 -5.34
C LEU A 150 2.07 10.19 -4.35
N ARG A 151 1.45 9.01 -4.24
CA ARG A 151 0.49 8.69 -3.18
C ARG A 151 1.08 7.56 -2.35
N THR A 152 1.09 7.73 -1.04
CA THR A 152 1.59 6.74 -0.09
C THR A 152 0.50 6.39 0.91
N THR A 153 0.49 5.12 1.32
CA THR A 153 -0.32 4.62 2.44
C THR A 153 0.64 3.89 3.38
N PRO A 154 0.48 4.00 4.71
CA PRO A 154 1.26 3.22 5.67
C PRO A 154 1.32 1.73 5.30
N GLY A 155 2.53 1.16 5.29
CA GLY A 155 2.81 -0.22 4.93
C GLY A 155 2.58 -0.63 3.47
N GLY A 156 2.09 0.26 2.60
CA GLY A 156 1.74 -0.03 1.20
C GLY A 156 2.78 0.46 0.18
N ALA A 157 2.58 0.09 -1.09
CA ALA A 157 3.41 0.62 -2.19
C ALA A 157 3.18 2.13 -2.37
N THR A 158 4.24 2.85 -2.73
CA THR A 158 4.11 4.21 -3.27
C THR A 158 3.52 4.11 -4.66
N GLU A 159 2.38 4.77 -4.86
CA GLU A 159 1.75 4.91 -6.16
C GLU A 159 2.20 6.19 -6.86
N VAL A 160 2.73 6.05 -8.07
CA VAL A 160 3.12 7.21 -8.89
C VAL A 160 1.93 7.69 -9.72
N LEU A 161 1.30 8.79 -9.29
CA LEU A 161 0.13 9.38 -9.95
C LEU A 161 0.52 10.25 -11.16
N GLN A 162 1.68 10.90 -11.08
CA GLN A 162 2.25 11.70 -12.17
C GLN A 162 3.78 11.69 -12.12
N ARG A 163 4.43 11.66 -13.29
CA ARG A 163 5.88 11.57 -13.44
C ARG A 163 6.46 12.82 -14.09
N ALA A 164 7.70 13.14 -13.72
CA ALA A 164 8.51 14.11 -14.44
C ALA A 164 9.05 13.54 -15.76
N SER A 165 9.36 12.24 -15.82
CA SER A 165 10.02 11.58 -16.96
C SER A 165 9.62 10.10 -17.10
N ASP A 166 10.19 9.41 -18.10
CA ASP A 166 9.91 8.00 -18.38
C ASP A 166 10.24 7.08 -17.19
N PRO A 167 9.50 5.96 -17.02
CA PRO A 167 9.73 5.04 -15.91
C PRO A 167 11.11 4.39 -15.92
N VAL A 168 11.62 4.09 -14.71
CA VAL A 168 12.86 3.33 -14.55
C VAL A 168 12.70 1.94 -15.16
N GLY A 169 13.73 1.49 -15.89
CA GLY A 169 13.74 0.17 -16.49
C GLY A 169 12.60 -0.09 -17.47
N ALA A 170 12.02 0.93 -18.10
CA ALA A 170 10.93 0.73 -19.06
C ALA A 170 11.38 -0.01 -20.33
N LEU A 171 10.63 -1.03 -20.75
CA LEU A 171 10.76 -1.69 -22.03
C LEU A 171 9.37 -2.04 -22.59
N GLY A 172 8.89 -1.21 -23.52
CA GLY A 172 7.52 -1.32 -24.02
C GLY A 172 6.50 -1.05 -22.91
N PRO A 173 5.48 -1.91 -22.72
CA PRO A 173 4.49 -1.76 -21.65
C PRO A 173 5.00 -2.17 -20.27
N LEU A 174 6.12 -2.91 -20.19
CA LEU A 174 6.71 -3.34 -18.92
C LEU A 174 7.58 -2.23 -18.34
N SER A 175 7.32 -1.85 -17.10
CA SER A 175 8.15 -0.92 -16.34
C SER A 175 8.08 -1.19 -14.85
N ILE A 176 9.08 -0.68 -14.12
CA ILE A 176 9.04 -0.56 -12.66
C ILE A 176 8.86 0.92 -12.30
N LEU A 177 7.93 1.19 -11.40
CA LEU A 177 7.58 2.54 -10.96
C LEU A 177 8.18 2.86 -9.60
N SER A 178 8.09 1.92 -8.66
CA SER A 178 8.58 2.07 -7.30
C SER A 178 9.13 0.76 -6.75
N ILE A 179 10.06 0.92 -5.82
CA ILE A 179 10.60 -0.13 -4.98
C ILE A 179 10.53 0.41 -3.56
N ASP A 180 9.55 -0.06 -2.80
CA ASP A 180 9.29 0.33 -1.43
C ASP A 180 9.48 -0.86 -0.49
N TYR A 181 9.13 -0.65 0.78
CA TYR A 181 9.19 -1.68 1.81
C TYR A 181 7.97 -1.56 2.72
N ASP A 182 7.38 -2.70 3.10
CA ASP A 182 6.34 -2.71 4.12
C ASP A 182 6.94 -2.65 5.54
N ASP A 183 6.08 -2.52 6.55
CA ASP A 183 6.49 -2.51 7.96
C ASP A 183 7.15 -3.84 8.38
N GLY A 184 6.86 -4.94 7.69
CA GLY A 184 7.50 -6.25 7.83
C GLY A 184 8.88 -6.36 7.16
N GLY A 185 9.21 -5.44 6.25
CA GLY A 185 10.49 -5.35 5.56
C GLY A 185 10.58 -6.20 4.31
N ASN A 186 9.44 -6.67 3.85
CA ASN A 186 9.32 -7.19 2.51
C ASN A 186 9.50 -6.02 1.55
N VAL A 187 10.15 -6.31 0.43
CA VAL A 187 10.28 -5.37 -0.67
C VAL A 187 8.94 -5.35 -1.39
N ILE A 188 8.36 -4.16 -1.58
CA ILE A 188 7.19 -3.96 -2.41
C ILE A 188 7.66 -3.41 -3.75
N LEU A 189 7.37 -4.12 -4.83
CA LEU A 189 7.69 -3.71 -6.19
C LEU A 189 6.38 -3.34 -6.88
N ALA A 190 6.30 -2.16 -7.47
CA ALA A 190 5.14 -1.77 -8.25
C ALA A 190 5.54 -1.26 -9.63
N GLY A 191 4.68 -1.49 -10.61
CA GLY A 191 4.99 -1.26 -12.01
C GLY A 191 3.78 -1.17 -12.92
N VAL A 192 4.07 -1.12 -14.23
CA VAL A 192 3.08 -1.28 -15.30
C VAL A 192 3.50 -2.42 -16.20
N ALA A 193 2.54 -3.14 -16.77
CA ALA A 193 2.67 -4.20 -17.75
C ALA A 193 1.45 -4.19 -18.70
N GLU A 194 1.38 -5.11 -19.66
CA GLU A 194 0.13 -5.31 -20.41
C GLU A 194 -1.01 -5.72 -19.44
N PRO A 195 -2.23 -5.16 -19.58
CA PRO A 195 -3.36 -5.52 -18.74
C PRO A 195 -3.57 -7.03 -18.63
N ARG A 196 -3.80 -7.51 -17.41
CA ARG A 196 -4.00 -8.95 -17.09
C ARG A 196 -2.82 -9.86 -17.41
N SER A 197 -1.66 -9.34 -17.81
CA SER A 197 -0.46 -10.15 -18.05
C SER A 197 0.22 -10.57 -16.76
N VAL A 198 0.92 -11.70 -16.79
CA VAL A 198 1.69 -12.19 -15.63
C VAL A 198 3.07 -11.56 -15.64
N VAL A 199 3.46 -11.00 -14.51
CA VAL A 199 4.79 -10.45 -14.22
C VAL A 199 5.49 -11.40 -13.24
N GLN A 200 6.69 -11.84 -13.59
CA GLN A 200 7.56 -12.65 -12.74
C GLN A 200 8.79 -11.85 -12.34
N VAL A 201 9.17 -11.93 -11.06
CA VAL A 201 10.32 -11.24 -10.50
C VAL A 201 11.35 -12.25 -10.01
N PHE A 202 12.60 -12.01 -10.35
CA PHE A 202 13.76 -12.78 -9.92
C PHE A 202 14.81 -11.87 -9.30
N ALA A 203 15.54 -12.36 -8.31
CA ALA A 203 16.75 -11.73 -7.77
C ALA A 203 17.94 -12.66 -8.05
N ASP A 204 18.90 -12.20 -8.86
CA ASP A 204 20.03 -13.03 -9.34
C ASP A 204 19.57 -14.38 -9.91
N LYS A 205 18.50 -14.35 -10.72
CA LYS A 205 17.86 -15.52 -11.36
C LYS A 205 17.14 -16.48 -10.40
N GLN A 206 17.08 -16.18 -9.11
CA GLN A 206 16.23 -16.91 -8.17
C GLN A 206 14.83 -16.31 -8.17
N PRO A 207 13.75 -17.11 -8.32
CA PRO A 207 12.39 -16.58 -8.31
C PRO A 207 12.07 -15.98 -6.95
N VAL A 208 11.59 -14.74 -6.97
CA VAL A 208 11.18 -13.97 -5.79
C VAL A 208 9.66 -14.00 -5.65
N GLY A 209 8.95 -13.87 -6.77
CA GLY A 209 7.49 -13.93 -6.79
C GLY A 209 6.91 -13.71 -8.18
N GLN A 210 5.59 -13.78 -8.28
CA GLN A 210 4.85 -13.49 -9.50
C GLN A 210 3.49 -12.87 -9.17
N VAL A 211 2.99 -12.02 -10.05
CA VAL A 211 1.70 -11.35 -9.93
C VAL A 211 1.08 -11.12 -11.30
N SER A 212 -0.25 -11.02 -11.38
CA SER A 212 -0.93 -10.57 -12.59
C SER A 212 -1.19 -9.07 -12.50
N ALA A 213 -0.91 -8.34 -13.57
CA ALA A 213 -1.34 -6.96 -13.69
C ALA A 213 -2.87 -6.85 -13.72
N ASP A 214 -3.40 -5.74 -13.25
CA ASP A 214 -4.84 -5.46 -13.26
C ASP A 214 -5.34 -5.06 -14.67
N ASP A 215 -6.59 -4.60 -14.74
CA ASP A 215 -7.25 -4.18 -15.98
C ASP A 215 -6.65 -2.90 -16.59
N ASP A 216 -5.97 -2.08 -15.77
CA ASP A 216 -5.24 -0.89 -16.20
C ASP A 216 -3.74 -1.18 -16.44
N GLY A 217 -3.32 -2.43 -16.24
CA GLY A 217 -1.94 -2.88 -16.41
C GLY A 217 -1.03 -2.59 -15.22
N ARG A 218 -1.55 -2.10 -14.09
CA ARG A 218 -0.75 -1.91 -12.88
C ARG A 218 -0.50 -3.23 -12.19
N TRP A 219 0.66 -3.39 -11.60
CA TRP A 219 0.99 -4.58 -10.81
C TRP A 219 1.75 -4.18 -9.56
N GLU A 220 1.56 -4.95 -8.48
CA GLU A 220 2.24 -4.79 -7.20
C GLU A 220 2.60 -6.18 -6.67
N LEU A 221 3.83 -6.33 -6.19
CA LEU A 221 4.32 -7.57 -5.59
C LEU A 221 5.07 -7.23 -4.30
N SER A 222 4.55 -7.69 -3.16
CA SER A 222 5.31 -7.76 -1.91
C SER A 222 6.07 -9.09 -1.85
N ALA A 223 7.37 -9.03 -1.56
CA ALA A 223 8.21 -10.21 -1.47
C ALA A 223 9.34 -10.08 -0.44
N THR A 224 9.62 -11.17 0.26
CA THR A 224 10.77 -11.26 1.15
C THR A 224 12.05 -11.49 0.34
N ILE A 225 12.84 -10.43 0.14
CA ILE A 225 14.22 -10.53 -0.34
C ILE A 225 15.14 -10.48 0.89
N ARG A 226 16.27 -11.18 0.86
CA ARG A 226 17.27 -11.09 1.94
C ARG A 226 18.19 -9.88 1.71
N PRO A 227 18.74 -9.25 2.76
CA PRO A 227 19.74 -8.20 2.59
C PRO A 227 20.91 -8.63 1.69
N GLY A 228 21.33 -7.74 0.78
CA GLY A 228 22.35 -8.02 -0.21
C GLY A 228 22.22 -7.19 -1.48
N ARG A 229 23.22 -7.30 -2.36
CA ARG A 229 23.20 -6.71 -3.71
C ARG A 229 22.71 -7.77 -4.69
N TYR A 230 21.78 -7.38 -5.55
CA TYR A 230 21.12 -8.22 -6.54
C TYR A 230 21.01 -7.50 -7.89
N THR A 231 20.83 -8.28 -8.95
CA THR A 231 20.15 -7.83 -10.16
C THR A 231 18.73 -8.35 -10.12
N LEU A 232 17.76 -7.43 -10.02
CA LEU A 232 16.36 -7.78 -10.20
C LEU A 232 16.10 -7.98 -11.69
N GLN A 233 15.50 -9.11 -12.04
CA GLN A 233 15.00 -9.38 -13.38
C GLN A 233 13.48 -9.48 -13.31
N ILE A 234 12.80 -8.59 -14.02
CA ILE A 234 11.34 -8.56 -14.10
C ILE A 234 10.95 -8.97 -15.52
N ILE A 235 10.08 -9.97 -15.64
CA ILE A 235 9.67 -10.56 -16.91
C ILE A 235 8.16 -10.49 -17.02
N GLN A 236 7.66 -9.89 -18.10
CA GLN A 236 6.26 -10.00 -18.49
C GLN A 236 6.08 -11.18 -19.43
N LEU A 237 5.15 -12.07 -19.10
CA LEU A 237 4.79 -13.22 -19.93
C LEU A 237 3.67 -12.86 -20.92
N GLY A 238 3.73 -13.47 -22.10
CA GLY A 238 2.63 -13.48 -23.06
C GLY A 238 1.53 -14.48 -22.68
N PRO A 239 0.39 -14.47 -23.40
CA PRO A 239 -0.73 -15.40 -23.16
C PRO A 239 -0.37 -16.88 -23.30
N ASP A 240 0.70 -17.19 -24.03
CA ASP A 240 1.28 -18.52 -24.21
C ASP A 240 2.27 -18.92 -23.10
N GLY A 241 2.51 -18.03 -22.13
CA GLY A 241 3.47 -18.21 -21.04
C GLY A 241 4.92 -17.92 -21.43
N ALA A 242 5.19 -17.48 -22.66
CA ALA A 242 6.54 -17.14 -23.10
C ALA A 242 6.94 -15.71 -22.64
N PRO A 243 8.21 -15.47 -22.28
CA PRO A 243 8.69 -14.11 -21.99
C PRO A 243 8.50 -13.17 -23.19
N ARG A 244 7.81 -12.05 -22.97
CA ARG A 244 7.57 -11.02 -23.99
C ARG A 244 8.45 -9.79 -23.80
N TYR A 245 8.55 -9.33 -22.56
CA TYR A 245 9.42 -8.23 -22.15
C TYR A 245 10.21 -8.65 -20.92
N ALA A 246 11.45 -8.18 -20.80
CA ALA A 246 12.28 -8.41 -19.63
C ALA A 246 13.14 -7.17 -19.37
N ILE A 247 13.21 -6.77 -18.10
CA ILE A 247 13.99 -5.63 -17.64
C ILE A 247 14.91 -6.08 -16.51
N GLU A 248 16.11 -5.52 -16.45
CA GLU A 248 17.09 -5.82 -15.40
C GLU A 248 17.48 -4.53 -14.68
N VAL A 249 17.39 -4.55 -13.35
CA VAL A 249 17.65 -3.39 -12.50
C VAL A 249 18.60 -3.79 -11.37
N PRO A 250 19.74 -3.10 -11.16
CA PRO A 250 20.57 -3.32 -9.99
C PRO A 250 19.82 -2.87 -8.73
N PHE A 251 19.87 -3.68 -7.68
CA PHE A 251 19.14 -3.47 -6.43
C PHE A 251 20.01 -3.83 -5.23
N GLU A 252 19.92 -3.07 -4.16
CA GLU A 252 20.60 -3.35 -2.89
C GLU A 252 19.58 -3.26 -1.76
N GLN A 253 19.41 -4.36 -1.03
CA GLN A 253 18.59 -4.39 0.16
C GLN A 253 19.48 -4.25 1.39
N ALA A 254 19.27 -3.19 2.16
CA ALA A 254 19.95 -2.94 3.42
C ALA A 254 19.46 -3.89 4.53
N SER A 255 20.33 -4.19 5.51
CA SER A 255 19.99 -5.01 6.67
C SER A 255 19.58 -4.13 7.86
N LEU A 256 18.47 -4.47 8.52
CA LEU A 256 18.07 -3.83 9.78
C LEU A 256 19.12 -4.03 10.89
N ALA A 257 19.88 -5.13 10.86
CA ALA A 257 20.93 -5.39 11.84
C ALA A 257 22.12 -4.40 11.75
N ASP A 258 22.19 -3.64 10.65
CA ASP A 258 23.26 -2.65 10.45
C ASP A 258 22.95 -1.31 11.13
N VAL A 259 21.74 -1.13 11.68
CA VAL A 259 21.36 0.06 12.45
C VAL A 259 21.78 -0.12 13.91
N GLN A 260 22.77 0.66 14.35
CA GLN A 260 23.28 0.62 15.73
C GLN A 260 22.67 1.73 16.58
N LEU A 261 21.82 1.34 17.53
CA LEU A 261 21.22 2.24 18.52
C LEU A 261 22.10 2.35 19.78
N ARG A 262 22.28 3.56 20.30
CA ARG A 262 23.00 3.86 21.54
C ARG A 262 22.40 5.08 22.24
N ASP A 263 21.91 4.91 23.46
CA ASP A 263 21.49 5.99 24.36
C ASP A 263 20.63 7.07 23.68
N GLY A 264 19.50 6.67 23.06
CA GLY A 264 18.59 7.59 22.36
C GLY A 264 19.13 8.19 21.05
N ASN A 265 20.25 7.66 20.55
CA ASN A 265 20.87 8.09 19.30
C ASN A 265 21.14 6.91 18.37
N VAL A 266 21.32 7.20 17.09
CA VAL A 266 21.79 6.26 16.07
C VAL A 266 23.07 6.77 15.43
N ILE A 267 24.04 5.88 15.21
CA ILE A 267 25.24 6.20 14.41
C ILE A 267 25.03 5.64 13.01
N VAL A 268 24.91 6.52 12.03
CA VAL A 268 24.72 6.15 10.62
C VAL A 268 25.88 5.26 10.17
N GLN A 269 25.57 4.06 9.73
CA GLN A 269 26.51 3.13 9.09
C GLN A 269 26.34 3.14 7.56
N PRO A 270 27.35 2.71 6.79
CA PRO A 270 27.18 2.49 5.36
C PRO A 270 25.96 1.59 5.08
N GLY A 271 25.06 2.04 4.22
CA GLY A 271 23.82 1.34 3.88
C GLY A 271 22.60 1.72 4.74
N ASN A 272 22.78 2.49 5.82
CA ASN A 272 21.64 3.10 6.51
C ASN A 272 21.02 4.22 5.64
N ASN A 273 19.71 4.38 5.79
CA ASN A 273 18.94 5.53 5.32
C ASN A 273 17.93 5.89 6.42
N LEU A 274 17.35 7.10 6.38
CA LEU A 274 16.47 7.58 7.44
C LEU A 274 15.25 6.67 7.64
N TRP A 275 14.72 6.08 6.57
CA TRP A 275 13.62 5.12 6.62
C TRP A 275 14.00 3.85 7.39
N LEU A 276 15.16 3.26 7.10
CA LEU A 276 15.66 2.06 7.80
C LEU A 276 15.87 2.32 9.28
N ILE A 277 16.39 3.50 9.62
CA ILE A 277 16.58 3.94 10.99
C ILE A 277 15.21 4.09 11.67
N ALA A 278 14.29 4.87 11.09
CA ALA A 278 12.94 5.08 11.64
C ALA A 278 12.22 3.76 11.87
N ARG A 279 12.32 2.84 10.92
CA ARG A 279 11.71 1.52 11.07
C ARG A 279 12.33 0.69 12.19
N THR A 280 13.65 0.77 12.36
CA THR A 280 14.33 0.04 13.45
C THR A 280 13.95 0.60 14.82
N VAL A 281 13.71 1.90 14.91
CA VAL A 281 13.46 2.61 16.17
C VAL A 281 11.98 2.62 16.53
N TYR A 282 11.11 2.93 15.56
CA TYR A 282 9.69 3.21 15.74
C TYR A 282 8.77 2.15 15.13
N GLY A 283 9.33 1.07 14.59
CA GLY A 283 8.58 -0.01 13.95
C GLY A 283 8.04 0.33 12.55
N THR A 284 8.03 1.61 12.15
CA THR A 284 7.61 2.04 10.81
C THR A 284 8.62 3.00 10.19
N GLY A 285 8.86 2.84 8.89
CA GLY A 285 9.78 3.71 8.17
C GLY A 285 9.20 5.07 7.81
N PHE A 286 7.88 5.25 7.87
CA PHE A 286 7.22 6.54 7.60
C PHE A 286 7.58 7.63 8.62
N GLN A 287 8.02 7.24 9.83
CA GLN A 287 8.49 8.18 10.85
C GLN A 287 9.90 8.76 10.59
N TYR A 288 10.46 8.54 9.40
CA TYR A 288 11.74 9.16 9.03
C TYR A 288 11.70 10.69 9.05
N THR A 289 10.54 11.30 8.80
CA THR A 289 10.33 12.75 8.86
C THR A 289 10.55 13.29 10.27
N VAL A 290 10.21 12.52 11.29
CA VAL A 290 10.42 12.88 12.69
C VAL A 290 11.93 12.93 13.00
N ILE A 291 12.70 11.95 12.53
CA ILE A 291 14.17 11.95 12.64
C ILE A 291 14.77 13.14 11.90
N TYR A 292 14.28 13.41 10.69
CA TYR A 292 14.72 14.55 9.89
C TYR A 292 14.47 15.87 10.62
N GLN A 293 13.27 16.07 11.17
CA GLN A 293 12.90 17.30 11.90
C GLN A 293 13.80 17.52 13.12
N GLU A 294 14.05 16.48 13.92
CA GLU A 294 14.89 16.57 15.13
C GLU A 294 16.38 16.87 14.81
N ASN A 295 16.82 16.54 13.60
CA ASN A 295 18.20 16.67 13.16
C ASN A 295 18.34 17.57 11.93
N ALA A 296 17.38 18.48 11.71
CA ALA A 296 17.33 19.36 10.54
C ALA A 296 18.54 20.33 10.47
N ASP A 297 19.24 20.53 11.59
CA ASP A 297 20.50 21.26 11.67
C ASP A 297 21.69 20.50 11.03
N GLN A 298 21.60 19.18 10.95
CA GLN A 298 22.65 18.29 10.43
C GLN A 298 22.29 17.66 9.07
N ILE A 299 21.00 17.48 8.78
CA ILE A 299 20.50 16.83 7.57
C ILE A 299 20.01 17.94 6.62
N ARG A 300 20.81 18.25 5.60
CA ARG A 300 20.42 19.22 4.57
C ARG A 300 19.52 18.61 3.50
N ASP A 301 19.73 17.33 3.24
CA ASP A 301 19.03 16.55 2.25
C ASP A 301 18.67 15.21 2.91
N PRO A 302 17.37 14.88 3.09
CA PRO A 302 16.95 13.66 3.76
C PRO A 302 17.36 12.39 3.01
N ASP A 303 17.65 12.49 1.70
CA ASP A 303 18.11 11.37 0.89
C ASP A 303 19.63 11.15 0.99
N LEU A 304 20.36 12.09 1.60
CA LEU A 304 21.82 12.06 1.69
C LEU A 304 22.32 12.19 3.12
N ILE A 305 22.44 11.03 3.77
CA ILE A 305 23.11 10.87 5.07
C ILE A 305 24.46 10.17 4.91
N TYR A 306 25.42 10.51 5.76
CA TYR A 306 26.81 10.07 5.68
C TYR A 306 27.18 9.14 6.84
N PRO A 307 27.98 8.08 6.58
CA PRO A 307 28.50 7.23 7.63
C PRO A 307 29.25 8.02 8.71
N GLY A 308 28.98 7.68 9.97
CA GLY A 308 29.56 8.33 11.15
C GLY A 308 28.77 9.54 11.66
N GLN A 309 27.75 10.02 10.94
CA GLN A 309 26.79 10.98 11.50
C GLN A 309 26.03 10.35 12.68
N VAL A 310 25.68 11.18 13.66
CA VAL A 310 24.93 10.76 14.84
C VAL A 310 23.61 11.52 14.86
N PHE A 311 22.50 10.80 14.82
CA PHE A 311 21.17 11.41 14.87
C PHE A 311 20.51 11.15 16.22
N ARG A 312 19.91 12.21 16.77
CA ARG A 312 19.02 12.14 17.93
C ARG A 312 17.72 11.49 17.49
N LEU A 313 17.25 10.54 18.29
CA LEU A 313 15.96 9.90 18.08
C LEU A 313 15.01 10.46 19.15
N PRO A 314 13.89 11.10 18.77
CA PRO A 314 12.87 11.44 19.75
C PRO A 314 12.42 10.19 20.50
N GLU A 315 12.32 10.29 21.82
CA GLU A 315 11.69 9.27 22.65
C GLU A 315 10.21 9.23 22.28
N GLU A 316 9.64 8.03 22.06
CA GLU A 316 8.19 7.91 22.07
C GLU A 316 7.73 8.41 23.44
N GLU A 317 6.79 9.36 23.47
CA GLU A 317 6.03 9.66 24.68
C GLU A 317 5.26 8.37 25.03
N GLY A 318 5.95 7.45 25.71
CA GLY A 318 5.34 6.30 26.31
C GLY A 318 4.31 6.82 27.29
N GLU A 319 3.10 6.27 27.20
CA GLU A 319 2.03 6.44 28.17
C GLU A 319 2.62 6.51 29.57
N ASP A 320 2.65 7.73 30.11
CA ASP A 320 2.89 7.98 31.52
C ASP A 320 1.62 7.46 32.20
N ALA A 321 1.55 6.14 32.39
CA ALA A 321 0.65 5.50 33.32
C ALA A 321 1.04 6.08 34.68
N GLY A 322 0.41 7.21 35.00
CA GLY A 322 0.53 7.86 36.27
C GLY A 322 0.16 6.87 37.35
N ASP A 323 1.18 6.25 37.94
CA ASP A 323 1.11 5.75 39.30
C ASP A 323 0.92 6.99 40.18
N GLN A 324 -0.35 7.36 40.32
CA GLN A 324 -0.82 8.25 41.37
C GLN A 324 -0.49 7.58 42.70
N GLU A 325 0.40 8.25 43.44
CA GLU A 325 0.74 8.21 44.86
C GLU A 325 -0.01 7.22 45.79
#